data_AF-A0A4R2NKV3-F1
#
_entry.id   AF-A0A4R2NKV3-F1
#
_cell.length_a   1.000
_cell.length_b   1.000
_cell.length_c   1.000
_cell.angle_alpha   90.00
_cell.angle_beta   90.00
_cell.angle_gamma   90.00
#
_symmetry.space_group_name_H-M   'P 1'
#
loop_
_entity.id
_entity.type
_entity.pdbx_description
1 polymer ?
#
loop_
_entity_poly.entity_id
_entity_poly.type
_entity_poly.pdbx_seq_one_letter_code
_entity_poly.pdbx_strand_id
1 'polypeptide(L)'
;MGKSTAVRALVHQLDPIHYRYLYLCDSSLTPKLFYREVLQCFGIQPAFRSTEAKRQYQSLMLDIYENEKKIPVIILDEAHHFSESMLQELRFILNFREDSMSPLSLIIVGQQSLRNQLKVKHLEAIDQRIQMRYQVVALTEQETAEYIRHQLKAVQTAHDIFSEEAIQAIYTFSQGVPRKINTLCSQSLMDAYLQEKAIVGESHVQRAMNEMG
;
A
#
# COMPACT_ATOMS: atom_id res chain seq x y z
N MET A 1 -7.32 7.31 -3.69
CA MET A 1 -6.38 6.32 -4.26
C MET A 1 -6.07 5.29 -3.18
N GLY A 2 -6.84 4.20 -3.06
CA GLY A 2 -6.67 3.19 -2.00
C GLY A 2 -5.42 2.31 -2.18
N LYS A 3 -4.30 2.86 -2.65
CA LYS A 3 -3.06 2.12 -2.95
C LYS A 3 -2.49 1.47 -1.69
N SER A 4 -2.33 2.24 -0.62
CA SER A 4 -1.87 1.74 0.68
C SER A 4 -2.81 0.67 1.23
N THR A 5 -4.13 0.84 1.07
CA THR A 5 -5.12 -0.16 1.48
C THR A 5 -5.02 -1.45 0.66
N ALA A 6 -4.88 -1.34 -0.66
CA ALA A 6 -4.72 -2.48 -1.55
C ALA A 6 -3.42 -3.25 -1.28
N VAL A 7 -2.31 -2.52 -1.07
CA VAL A 7 -1.02 -3.13 -0.75
C VAL A 7 -1.04 -3.78 0.63
N ARG A 8 -1.64 -3.14 1.64
CA ARG A 8 -1.84 -3.76 2.95
C ARG A 8 -2.69 -5.03 2.84
N ALA A 9 -3.78 -4.99 2.08
CA ALA A 9 -4.63 -6.17 1.85
C ALA A 9 -3.86 -7.31 1.15
N LEU A 10 -3.08 -7.00 0.10
CA LEU A 10 -2.21 -7.97 -0.57
C LEU A 10 -1.22 -8.60 0.40
N VAL A 11 -0.56 -7.78 1.21
CA VAL A 11 0.44 -8.22 2.17
C VAL A 11 -0.17 -9.09 3.28
N HIS A 12 -1.39 -8.79 3.72
CA HIS A 12 -2.14 -9.63 4.66
C HIS A 12 -2.57 -10.98 4.08
N GLN A 13 -2.59 -11.13 2.75
CA GLN A 13 -2.84 -12.39 2.06
C GLN A 13 -1.56 -13.19 1.78
N LEU A 14 -0.38 -12.61 2.01
CA LEU A 14 0.88 -13.35 1.86
C LEU A 14 0.95 -14.47 2.89
N ASP A 15 1.19 -15.69 2.42
CA ASP A 15 1.34 -16.85 3.28
C ASP A 15 2.57 -16.68 4.20
N PRO A 16 2.37 -16.60 5.54
CA PRO A 16 3.47 -16.45 6.51
C PRO A 16 4.46 -17.61 6.49
N ILE A 17 4.09 -18.76 5.90
CA ILE A 17 4.97 -19.91 5.72
C ILE A 17 6.07 -19.58 4.70
N HIS A 18 5.73 -18.85 3.63
CA HIS A 18 6.62 -18.59 2.50
C HIS A 18 7.23 -17.20 2.51
N TYR A 19 6.58 -16.23 3.16
CA TYR A 19 6.97 -14.83 3.11
C TYR A 19 7.21 -14.25 4.49
N ARG A 20 8.17 -13.32 4.56
CA ARG A 20 8.39 -12.50 5.75
C ARG A 20 8.38 -11.03 5.35
N TYR A 21 7.31 -10.32 5.66
CA TYR A 21 7.15 -8.96 5.17
C TYR A 21 7.45 -7.90 6.23
N LEU A 22 7.83 -6.71 5.76
CA LEU A 22 7.98 -5.49 6.53
C LEU A 22 7.36 -4.32 5.75
N TYR A 23 6.48 -3.58 6.39
CA TYR A 23 5.85 -2.39 5.81
C TYR A 23 6.39 -1.13 6.49
N LEU A 24 7.04 -0.25 5.72
CA LEU A 24 7.57 1.03 6.15
C LEU A 24 6.79 2.16 5.46
N CYS A 25 6.28 3.10 6.25
CA CYS A 25 5.53 4.26 5.78
C CYS A 25 6.04 5.49 6.53
N ASP A 26 7.16 6.03 6.08
CA ASP A 26 7.79 7.24 6.62
C ASP A 26 8.20 8.17 5.47
N SER A 27 7.63 9.37 5.44
CA SER A 27 7.94 10.39 4.42
C SER A 27 9.33 11.00 4.56
N SER A 28 9.98 10.80 5.71
CA SER A 28 11.33 11.29 6.05
C SER A 28 12.40 10.20 6.00
N LEU A 29 12.08 9.04 5.41
CA LEU A 29 12.96 7.88 5.37
C LEU A 29 14.27 8.18 4.64
N THR A 30 15.37 8.22 5.41
CA THR A 30 16.73 8.33 4.87
C THR A 30 17.38 6.95 4.75
N PRO A 31 18.44 6.77 3.94
CA PRO A 31 19.19 5.52 3.87
C PRO A 31 19.58 4.97 5.25
N LYS A 32 20.10 5.83 6.13
CA LYS A 32 20.51 5.44 7.48
C LYS A 32 19.32 4.96 8.31
N LEU A 33 18.19 5.66 8.24
CA LEU A 33 17.00 5.31 9.00
C LEU A 33 16.41 3.99 8.50
N PHE A 34 16.32 3.79 7.18
CA PHE A 34 15.86 2.54 6.56
C PHE A 34 16.57 1.31 7.15
N TYR A 35 17.90 1.25 7.11
CA TYR A 35 18.61 0.07 7.62
C TYR A 35 18.38 -0.17 9.11
N ARG A 36 18.27 0.92 9.90
CA ARG A 36 18.04 0.82 11.34
C ARG A 36 16.63 0.31 11.65
N GLU A 37 15.62 0.85 10.98
CA GLU A 37 14.24 0.43 11.16
C GLU A 37 14.04 -1.03 10.76
N VAL A 38 14.58 -1.44 9.61
CA VAL A 38 14.52 -2.85 9.19
C VAL A 38 15.14 -3.73 10.26
N LEU A 39 16.36 -3.45 10.72
CA LEU A 39 17.01 -4.27 11.74
C LEU A 39 16.20 -4.32 13.05
N GLN A 40 15.68 -3.18 13.51
CA GLN A 40 14.86 -3.12 14.73
C GLN A 40 13.56 -3.91 14.61
N CYS A 41 12.86 -3.83 13.48
CA CYS A 41 11.64 -4.61 13.25
C CYS A 41 11.89 -6.13 13.29
N PHE A 42 13.12 -6.57 13.01
CA PHE A 42 13.55 -7.96 13.12
C PHE A 42 14.24 -8.28 14.46
N GLY A 43 14.17 -7.38 15.44
CA GLY A 43 14.73 -7.59 16.79
C GLY A 43 16.25 -7.49 16.86
N ILE A 44 16.91 -6.98 15.82
CA ILE A 44 18.36 -6.81 15.77
C ILE A 44 18.72 -5.40 16.19
N GLN A 45 19.62 -5.27 17.17
CA GLN A 45 20.17 -3.98 17.54
C GLN A 45 21.04 -3.43 16.39
N PRO A 46 20.69 -2.28 15.79
CA PRO A 46 21.45 -1.74 14.68
C PRO A 46 22.80 -1.20 15.15
N ALA A 47 23.85 -1.49 14.37
CA ALA A 47 25.15 -0.91 14.57
C ALA A 47 25.08 0.64 14.50
N PHE A 48 25.98 1.29 15.23
CA PHE A 48 26.08 2.76 15.22
C PHE A 48 26.56 3.30 13.87
N ARG A 49 27.49 2.58 13.22
CA ARG A 49 28.03 2.94 11.91
C ARG A 49 27.13 2.44 10.80
N SER A 50 26.82 3.31 9.85
CA SER A 50 25.93 2.99 8.72
C SER A 50 26.44 1.82 7.89
N THR A 51 27.75 1.71 7.67
CA THR A 51 28.37 0.60 6.92
C THR A 51 28.15 -0.75 7.59
N GLU A 52 28.24 -0.82 8.91
CA GLU A 52 27.99 -2.03 9.69
C GLU A 52 26.49 -2.38 9.69
N ALA A 53 25.60 -1.39 9.82
CA ALA A 53 24.16 -1.60 9.70
C ALA A 53 23.76 -2.14 8.31
N LYS A 54 24.40 -1.67 7.23
CA LYS A 54 24.21 -2.23 5.88
C LYS A 54 24.62 -3.70 5.80
N ARG A 55 25.74 -4.08 6.43
CA ARG A 55 26.18 -5.49 6.48
C ARG A 55 25.24 -6.36 7.31
N GLN A 56 24.75 -5.86 8.44
CA GLN A 56 23.74 -6.54 9.24
C GLN A 56 22.46 -6.76 8.42
N TYR A 57 22.00 -5.74 7.69
CA TYR A 57 20.86 -5.85 6.80
C TYR A 57 21.07 -6.92 5.72
N GLN A 58 22.22 -6.91 5.05
CA GLN A 58 22.53 -7.92 4.03
C GLN A 58 22.53 -9.34 4.61
N SER A 59 23.13 -9.51 5.78
CA SER A 59 23.18 -10.79 6.47
C SER A 59 21.78 -11.28 6.86
N LEU A 60 20.94 -10.38 7.38
CA LEU A 60 19.55 -10.69 7.74
C LEU A 60 18.73 -11.14 6.53
N MET A 61 18.79 -10.41 5.41
CA MET A 61 18.01 -10.79 4.21
C MET A 61 18.44 -12.15 3.65
N LEU A 62 19.74 -12.44 3.67
CA LEU A 62 20.27 -13.75 3.27
C LEU A 62 19.88 -14.85 4.24
N ASP A 63 19.89 -14.59 5.55
CA ASP A 63 19.49 -15.56 6.57
C ASP A 63 18.01 -15.99 6.41
N ILE A 64 17.11 -15.03 6.20
CA ILE A 64 15.70 -15.30 5.94
C ILE A 64 15.53 -16.15 4.67
N TYR A 65 16.28 -15.84 3.61
CA TYR A 65 16.19 -16.54 2.33
C TYR A 65 16.80 -17.96 2.38
N GLU A 66 18.02 -18.08 2.88
CA GLU A 66 18.80 -19.31 2.83
C GLU A 66 18.47 -20.26 3.98
N ASN A 67 18.26 -19.75 5.20
CA ASN A 67 18.05 -20.57 6.40
C ASN A 67 16.57 -20.71 6.75
N GLU A 68 15.80 -19.60 6.76
CA GLU A 68 14.35 -19.70 7.02
C GLU A 68 13.56 -20.23 5.81
N LYS A 69 14.18 -20.28 4.62
CA LYS A 69 13.53 -20.64 3.33
C LYS A 69 12.32 -19.76 3.01
N LYS A 70 12.38 -18.49 3.40
CA LYS A 70 11.32 -17.49 3.17
C LYS A 70 11.81 -16.37 2.29
N ILE A 71 10.89 -15.73 1.58
CA ILE A 71 11.20 -14.52 0.80
C ILE A 71 10.91 -13.29 1.67
N PRO A 72 11.92 -12.47 2.01
CA PRO A 72 11.70 -11.16 2.60
C PRO A 72 10.95 -10.26 1.62
N VAL A 73 9.91 -9.58 2.09
CA VAL A 73 9.14 -8.60 1.31
C VAL A 73 9.18 -7.26 2.02
N ILE A 74 9.86 -6.28 1.44
CA ILE A 74 9.91 -4.92 1.99
C ILE A 74 8.95 -4.04 1.21
N ILE A 75 8.01 -3.40 1.90
CA ILE A 75 7.09 -2.43 1.31
C ILE A 75 7.49 -1.03 1.78
N LEU A 76 7.74 -0.15 0.82
CA LEU A 76 8.02 1.26 1.02
C LEU A 76 6.84 2.08 0.52
N ASP A 77 6.00 2.57 1.43
CA ASP A 77 4.86 3.44 1.09
C ASP A 77 5.26 4.92 1.10
N GLU A 78 4.46 5.75 0.43
CA GLU A 78 4.68 7.20 0.31
C GLU A 78 6.03 7.58 -0.33
N ALA A 79 6.60 6.70 -1.15
CA ALA A 79 7.96 6.84 -1.71
C ALA A 79 8.16 8.05 -2.64
N HIS A 80 7.10 8.75 -3.03
CA HIS A 80 7.17 10.03 -3.74
C HIS A 80 7.75 11.16 -2.88
N HIS A 81 7.82 10.98 -1.56
CA HIS A 81 8.49 11.87 -0.63
C HIS A 81 9.99 11.55 -0.44
N PHE A 82 10.48 10.43 -0.96
CA PHE A 82 11.88 10.05 -0.78
C PHE A 82 12.82 11.07 -1.43
N SER A 83 13.91 11.35 -0.72
CA SER A 83 15.00 12.12 -1.26
C SER A 83 15.68 11.36 -2.40
N GLU A 84 16.37 12.10 -3.28
CA GLU A 84 17.19 11.49 -4.34
C GLU A 84 18.20 10.49 -3.76
N SER A 85 18.81 10.80 -2.61
CA SER A 85 19.74 9.90 -1.92
C SER A 85 19.10 8.58 -1.49
N MET A 86 17.84 8.60 -1.04
CA MET A 86 17.11 7.37 -0.69
C MET A 86 16.74 6.57 -1.93
N LEU A 87 16.29 7.24 -3.00
CA LEU A 87 16.00 6.59 -4.28
C LEU A 87 17.26 5.91 -4.84
N GLN A 88 18.41 6.60 -4.83
CA GLN A 88 19.69 6.02 -5.24
C GLN A 88 20.08 4.81 -4.38
N GLU A 89 19.75 4.81 -3.08
CA GLU A 89 20.07 3.71 -2.16
C GLU A 89 19.27 2.43 -2.48
N LEU A 90 18.09 2.52 -3.11
CA LEU A 90 17.28 1.36 -3.48
C LEU A 90 18.06 0.32 -4.29
N ARG A 91 19.03 0.76 -5.11
CA ARG A 91 19.90 -0.16 -5.87
C ARG A 91 20.75 -1.05 -4.97
N PHE A 92 21.21 -0.52 -3.84
CA PHE A 92 22.07 -1.21 -2.89
C PHE A 92 21.24 -2.09 -1.96
N ILE A 93 20.03 -1.68 -1.65
CA ILE A 93 19.03 -2.48 -0.91
C ILE A 93 18.75 -3.78 -1.68
N LEU A 94 18.69 -3.74 -3.01
CA LEU A 94 18.42 -4.90 -3.86
C LEU A 94 19.66 -5.71 -4.28
N ASN A 95 20.88 -5.20 -4.07
CA ASN A 95 22.09 -5.85 -4.57
C ASN A 95 22.62 -6.89 -3.57
N PHE A 96 22.60 -8.16 -3.98
CA PHE A 96 23.13 -9.30 -3.22
C PHE A 96 24.03 -10.17 -4.11
N ARG A 97 25.13 -10.66 -3.52
CA ARG A 97 26.13 -11.54 -4.17
C ARG A 97 26.46 -11.11 -5.62
N GLU A 98 26.86 -9.85 -5.81
CA GLU A 98 27.18 -9.28 -7.13
C GLU A 98 26.03 -9.43 -8.15
N ASP A 99 24.80 -9.13 -7.72
CA ASP A 99 23.54 -9.26 -8.48
C ASP A 99 23.21 -10.70 -8.98
N SER A 100 23.93 -11.73 -8.53
CA SER A 100 23.65 -13.13 -8.91
C SER A 100 22.40 -13.72 -8.25
N MET A 101 21.90 -13.09 -7.18
CA MET A 101 20.69 -13.51 -6.48
C MET A 101 19.82 -12.31 -6.10
N SER A 102 18.50 -12.50 -6.12
CA SER A 102 17.52 -11.56 -5.57
C SER A 102 16.79 -12.22 -4.39
N PRO A 103 17.42 -12.27 -3.20
CA PRO A 103 16.86 -12.99 -2.06
C PRO A 103 15.58 -12.32 -1.52
N LEU A 104 15.28 -11.08 -1.91
CA LEU A 104 14.15 -10.30 -1.43
C LEU A 104 13.31 -9.70 -2.55
N SER A 105 12.07 -9.34 -2.20
CA SER A 105 11.15 -8.56 -3.02
C SER A 105 10.93 -7.17 -2.43
N LEU A 106 11.05 -6.12 -3.25
CA LEU A 106 10.81 -4.73 -2.84
C LEU A 106 9.58 -4.18 -3.56
N ILE A 107 8.61 -3.70 -2.79
CA ILE A 107 7.38 -3.06 -3.30
C ILE A 107 7.47 -1.58 -2.96
N ILE A 108 7.40 -0.72 -3.97
CA ILE A 108 7.43 0.74 -3.79
C ILE A 108 6.08 1.30 -4.17
N VAL A 109 5.47 2.07 -3.27
CA VAL A 109 4.14 2.65 -3.42
C VAL A 109 4.24 4.16 -3.34
N GLY A 110 3.59 4.86 -4.27
CA GLY A 110 3.64 6.32 -4.31
C GLY A 110 2.64 6.94 -5.28
N GLN A 111 2.73 8.26 -5.41
CA GLN A 111 1.95 9.03 -6.38
C GLN A 111 2.59 9.00 -7.78
N GLN A 112 1.89 9.53 -8.78
CA GLN A 112 2.39 9.60 -10.16
C GLN A 112 3.71 10.38 -10.28
N SER A 113 3.94 11.34 -9.37
CA SER A 113 5.20 12.10 -9.27
C SER A 113 6.43 11.20 -9.08
N LEU A 114 6.31 10.09 -8.35
CA LEU A 114 7.39 9.11 -8.17
C LEU A 114 7.87 8.54 -9.50
N ARG A 115 6.94 8.27 -10.43
CA ARG A 115 7.29 7.77 -11.76
C ARG A 115 8.13 8.77 -12.54
N ASN A 116 7.89 10.07 -12.34
CA ASN A 116 8.67 11.12 -12.98
C ASN A 116 10.05 11.25 -12.34
N GLN A 117 10.14 11.13 -11.00
CA GLN A 117 11.41 11.11 -10.28
C GLN A 117 12.32 9.97 -10.75
N LEU A 118 11.80 8.75 -10.87
CA LEU A 118 12.59 7.58 -11.28
C LEU A 118 13.10 7.62 -12.74
N LYS A 119 12.49 8.44 -13.60
CA LYS A 119 12.91 8.61 -15.00
C LYS A 119 14.09 9.56 -15.21
N VAL A 120 14.58 10.21 -14.15
CA VAL A 120 15.74 11.10 -14.24
C VAL A 120 17.00 10.26 -14.52
N LYS A 121 17.89 10.74 -15.41
CA LYS A 121 19.06 9.99 -15.92
C LYS A 121 19.90 9.28 -14.86
N HIS A 122 20.13 9.89 -13.69
CA HIS A 122 20.96 9.29 -12.63
C HIS A 122 20.23 8.19 -11.83
N LEU A 123 18.92 7.99 -12.02
CA LEU A 123 18.11 6.90 -11.44
C LEU A 123 17.75 5.82 -12.46
N GLU A 124 18.19 5.94 -13.72
CA GLU A 124 17.85 5.02 -14.81
C GLU A 124 18.22 3.56 -14.49
N ALA A 125 19.33 3.34 -13.78
CA ALA A 125 19.74 2.01 -13.33
C ALA A 125 18.75 1.35 -12.35
N ILE A 126 18.02 2.15 -11.56
CA ILE A 126 16.95 1.65 -10.68
C ILE A 126 15.69 1.42 -11.49
N ASP A 127 15.37 2.33 -12.41
CA ASP A 127 14.19 2.24 -13.28
C ASP A 127 14.20 0.94 -14.11
N GLN A 128 15.37 0.50 -14.57
CA GLN A 128 15.60 -0.78 -15.27
C GLN A 128 15.41 -2.02 -14.39
N ARG A 129 15.61 -1.90 -13.06
CA ARG A 129 15.42 -3.02 -12.11
C ARG A 129 13.97 -3.18 -11.66
N ILE A 130 13.09 -2.25 -12.01
CA ILE A 130 11.66 -2.34 -11.71
C ILE A 130 11.02 -3.34 -12.68
N GLN A 131 10.87 -4.58 -12.22
CA GLN A 131 10.32 -5.68 -13.03
C GLN A 131 8.82 -5.53 -13.31
N MET A 132 8.08 -4.92 -12.38
CA MET A 132 6.63 -4.76 -12.48
C MET A 132 6.21 -3.34 -12.08
N ARG A 133 5.30 -2.75 -12.85
CA ARG A 133 4.64 -1.49 -12.53
C ARG A 133 3.14 -1.68 -12.59
N TYR A 134 2.47 -1.31 -11.51
CA TYR A 134 1.02 -1.34 -11.45
C TYR A 134 0.49 0.05 -11.10
N GLN A 135 -0.50 0.50 -11.87
CA GLN A 135 -1.23 1.73 -11.59
C GLN A 135 -2.62 1.34 -11.11
N VAL A 136 -2.93 1.62 -9.84
CA VAL A 136 -4.30 1.47 -9.32
C VAL A 136 -5.17 2.54 -9.99
N VAL A 137 -6.05 2.10 -10.88
CA VAL A 137 -7.04 2.94 -11.57
C VAL A 137 -8.32 3.05 -10.74
N ALA A 138 -9.18 4.00 -11.10
CA ALA A 138 -10.53 4.06 -10.53
C ALA A 138 -11.32 2.82 -10.95
N LEU A 139 -12.20 2.36 -10.06
CA LEU A 139 -13.13 1.28 -10.32
C LEU A 139 -14.19 1.74 -11.33
N THR A 140 -14.63 0.85 -12.19
CA THR A 140 -15.86 1.01 -12.97
C THR A 140 -17.08 1.03 -12.04
N GLU A 141 -18.25 1.37 -12.58
CA GLU A 141 -19.52 1.31 -11.85
C GLU A 141 -19.77 -0.09 -11.26
N GLN A 142 -19.59 -1.12 -12.09
CA GLN A 142 -19.76 -2.52 -11.71
C GLN A 142 -18.76 -2.93 -10.61
N GLU A 143 -17.48 -2.62 -10.79
CA GLU A 143 -16.45 -2.91 -9.79
C GLU A 143 -16.68 -2.11 -8.48
N THR A 144 -17.26 -0.91 -8.56
CA THR A 144 -17.64 -0.12 -7.38
C THR A 144 -18.74 -0.82 -6.58
N ALA A 145 -19.77 -1.33 -7.27
CA ALA A 145 -20.83 -2.11 -6.65
C ALA A 145 -20.28 -3.38 -5.99
N GLU A 146 -19.44 -4.13 -6.70
CA GLU A 146 -18.76 -5.32 -6.17
C GLU A 146 -17.87 -5.00 -4.97
N TYR A 147 -17.12 -3.90 -5.03
CA TYR A 147 -16.27 -3.43 -3.94
C TYR A 147 -17.08 -3.11 -2.68
N ILE A 148 -18.19 -2.39 -2.79
CA ILE A 148 -19.08 -2.07 -1.67
C ILE A 148 -19.65 -3.37 -1.07
N ARG A 149 -20.19 -4.26 -1.92
CA ARG A 149 -20.75 -5.55 -1.46
C ARG A 149 -19.69 -6.41 -0.79
N HIS A 150 -18.46 -6.45 -1.31
CA HIS A 150 -17.36 -7.20 -0.71
C HIS A 150 -16.99 -6.65 0.69
N GLN A 151 -16.91 -5.33 0.84
CA GLN A 151 -16.66 -4.69 2.14
C GLN A 151 -17.74 -5.04 3.17
N LEU A 152 -19.01 -5.07 2.77
CA LEU A 152 -20.13 -5.42 3.65
C LEU A 152 -20.13 -6.92 4.02
N LYS A 153 -19.75 -7.80 3.10
CA LYS A 153 -19.60 -9.24 3.41
C LYS A 153 -18.56 -9.49 4.50
N ALA A 154 -17.49 -8.70 4.55
CA ALA A 154 -16.45 -8.84 5.59
C ALA A 154 -16.99 -8.61 7.01
N VAL A 155 -18.10 -7.88 7.17
CA VAL A 155 -18.77 -7.65 8.45
C VAL A 155 -20.02 -8.52 8.67
N GLN A 156 -20.18 -9.58 7.86
CA GLN A 156 -21.24 -10.61 7.99
C GLN A 156 -22.68 -10.06 8.04
N THR A 157 -22.98 -9.03 7.27
CA THR A 157 -24.34 -8.48 7.22
C THR A 157 -25.25 -9.40 6.40
N ALA A 158 -26.39 -9.78 6.98
CA ALA A 158 -27.33 -10.74 6.39
C ALA A 158 -28.23 -10.16 5.28
N HIS A 159 -28.24 -8.84 5.10
CA HIS A 159 -29.18 -8.12 4.22
C HIS A 159 -28.45 -7.00 3.47
N ASP A 160 -29.01 -6.57 2.32
CA ASP A 160 -28.48 -5.45 1.56
C ASP A 160 -28.67 -4.14 2.32
N ILE A 161 -27.55 -3.47 2.64
CA ILE A 161 -27.54 -2.22 3.41
C ILE A 161 -27.65 -1.00 2.48
N PHE A 162 -27.26 -1.12 1.22
CA PHE A 162 -27.34 -0.05 0.23
C PHE A 162 -28.32 -0.45 -0.87
N SER A 163 -29.17 0.48 -1.29
CA SER A 163 -29.96 0.31 -2.50
C SER A 163 -29.09 0.47 -3.76
N GLU A 164 -29.55 -0.05 -4.89
CA GLU A 164 -28.83 0.11 -6.17
C GLU A 164 -28.70 1.58 -6.56
N GLU A 165 -29.70 2.42 -6.27
CA GLU A 165 -29.65 3.87 -6.52
C GLU A 165 -28.59 4.55 -5.63
N ALA A 166 -28.42 4.09 -4.39
CA ALA A 166 -27.37 4.60 -3.51
C ALA A 166 -25.98 4.22 -4.05
N ILE A 167 -25.79 2.97 -4.51
CA ILE A 167 -24.54 2.51 -5.12
C ILE A 167 -24.23 3.34 -6.37
N GLN A 168 -25.23 3.60 -7.21
CA GLN A 168 -25.08 4.42 -8.41
C GLN A 168 -24.69 5.86 -8.08
N ALA A 169 -25.34 6.46 -7.08
CA ALA A 169 -24.99 7.78 -6.59
C ALA A 169 -23.55 7.81 -6.06
N ILE A 170 -23.17 6.82 -5.24
CA ILE A 170 -21.80 6.70 -4.72
C ILE A 170 -20.79 6.61 -5.87
N TYR A 171 -21.04 5.81 -6.90
CA TYR A 171 -20.15 5.75 -8.07
C TYR A 171 -20.07 7.11 -8.78
N THR A 172 -21.21 7.74 -9.05
CA THR A 172 -21.31 9.03 -9.73
C THR A 172 -20.48 10.11 -9.02
N PHE A 173 -20.49 10.14 -7.69
CA PHE A 173 -19.77 11.16 -6.93
C PHE A 173 -18.31 10.78 -6.61
N SER A 174 -18.05 9.50 -6.39
CA SER A 174 -16.70 9.01 -6.14
C SER A 174 -15.85 8.90 -7.40
N GLN A 175 -16.49 8.78 -8.58
CA GLN A 175 -15.86 8.44 -9.85
C GLN A 175 -15.00 7.18 -9.73
N GLY A 176 -15.50 6.18 -8.99
CA GLY A 176 -14.82 4.90 -8.78
C GLY A 176 -13.59 4.95 -7.87
N VAL A 177 -13.29 6.08 -7.20
CA VAL A 177 -12.11 6.20 -6.35
C VAL A 177 -12.37 5.55 -4.98
N PRO A 178 -11.70 4.45 -4.59
CA PRO A 178 -12.05 3.68 -3.38
C PRO A 178 -12.08 4.49 -2.08
N ARG A 179 -11.17 5.46 -1.94
CA ARG A 179 -11.16 6.36 -0.77
C ARG A 179 -12.42 7.22 -0.70
N LYS A 180 -12.88 7.76 -1.83
CA LYS A 180 -14.11 8.56 -1.89
C LYS A 180 -15.33 7.67 -1.67
N ILE A 181 -15.33 6.47 -2.27
CA ILE A 181 -16.37 5.44 -2.04
C ILE A 181 -16.52 5.19 -0.54
N ASN A 182 -15.43 4.85 0.16
CA ASN A 182 -15.48 4.56 1.60
C ASN A 182 -15.98 5.73 2.44
N THR A 183 -15.57 6.96 2.12
CA THR A 183 -16.04 8.12 2.88
C THR A 183 -17.54 8.37 2.65
N LEU A 184 -18.00 8.30 1.39
CA LEU A 184 -19.43 8.43 1.07
C LEU A 184 -20.25 7.32 1.73
N CYS A 185 -19.80 6.07 1.67
CA CYS A 185 -20.46 4.95 2.34
C CYS A 185 -20.58 5.20 3.84
N SER A 186 -19.48 5.58 4.50
CA SER A 186 -19.44 5.77 5.96
C SER A 186 -20.40 6.88 6.42
N GLN A 187 -20.41 8.01 5.70
CA GLN A 187 -21.31 9.11 6.01
C GLN A 187 -22.78 8.77 5.70
N SER A 188 -23.04 8.09 4.58
CA SER A 188 -24.40 7.69 4.21
C SER A 188 -24.97 6.67 5.20
N LEU A 189 -24.14 5.77 5.73
CA LEU A 189 -24.50 4.85 6.81
C LEU A 189 -24.86 5.61 8.10
N MET A 190 -24.07 6.64 8.44
CA MET A 190 -24.32 7.45 9.62
C MET A 190 -25.62 8.26 9.50
N ASP A 191 -25.88 8.85 8.34
CA ASP A 191 -27.13 9.56 8.06
C ASP A 191 -28.36 8.62 8.09
N ALA A 192 -28.26 7.43 7.49
CA ALA A 192 -29.33 6.43 7.56
C ALA A 192 -29.60 5.97 9.00
N TYR A 193 -28.55 5.78 9.80
CA TYR A 193 -28.67 5.46 11.22
C TYR A 193 -29.39 6.57 12.00
N LEU A 194 -29.01 7.84 11.79
CA LEU A 194 -29.66 8.99 12.43
C LEU A 194 -31.14 9.13 12.05
N GLN A 195 -31.53 8.63 10.88
CA GLN A 195 -32.91 8.63 10.39
C GLN A 195 -33.66 7.34 10.69
N GLU A 196 -33.07 6.44 11.48
CA GLU A 196 -33.62 5.13 11.84
C GLU A 196 -34.00 4.29 10.60
N LYS A 197 -33.22 4.42 9.52
CA LYS A 197 -33.39 3.66 8.28
C LYS A 197 -32.44 2.47 8.24
N ALA A 198 -32.99 1.30 7.93
CA ALA A 198 -32.21 0.08 7.76
C ALA A 198 -31.47 0.01 6.41
N ILE A 199 -31.94 0.76 5.40
CA ILE A 199 -31.38 0.77 4.04
C ILE A 199 -30.93 2.19 3.68
N VAL A 200 -29.68 2.31 3.25
CA VAL A 200 -29.10 3.51 2.66
C VAL A 200 -29.60 3.64 1.22
N GLY A 201 -30.52 4.57 1.00
CA GLY A 201 -30.95 5.02 -0.34
C GLY A 201 -30.20 6.27 -0.83
N GLU A 202 -30.44 6.66 -2.09
CA GLU A 202 -29.82 7.81 -2.77
C GLU A 202 -29.84 9.12 -1.94
N SER A 203 -30.96 9.42 -1.27
CA SER A 203 -31.11 10.65 -0.50
C SER A 203 -30.09 10.79 0.63
N HIS A 204 -29.66 9.67 1.22
CA HIS A 204 -28.63 9.68 2.28
C HIS A 204 -27.26 10.02 1.69
N VAL A 205 -26.96 9.51 0.49
CA VAL A 205 -25.73 9.83 -0.24
C VAL A 205 -25.69 11.30 -0.62
N GLN A 206 -26.79 11.85 -1.12
CA GLN A 206 -26.88 13.27 -1.47
C GLN A 206 -26.69 14.18 -0.25
N ARG A 207 -27.22 13.82 0.92
CA ARG A 207 -26.99 14.56 2.17
C ARG A 207 -25.53 14.47 2.62
N ALA A 208 -24.96 13.26 2.63
CA ALA A 208 -23.55 13.05 2.98
C ALA A 208 -22.61 13.93 2.14
N MET A 209 -22.91 14.08 0.84
CA MET A 209 -22.15 14.98 -0.02
C MET A 209 -22.26 16.46 0.36
N ASN A 210 -23.46 16.92 0.68
CA ASN A 210 -23.69 18.33 1.01
C ASN A 210 -22.98 18.74 2.31
N GLU A 211 -22.69 17.78 3.19
CA GLU A 211 -21.90 17.99 4.41
C GLU A 211 -20.37 17.96 4.15
N MET A 212 -19.94 17.47 2.99
CA MET A 212 -18.52 17.42 2.58
C MET A 212 -18.04 18.66 1.81
N GLY A 213 -18.96 19.51 1.36
CA GLY A 213 -18.68 20.75 0.62
C GLY A 213 -18.51 21.95 1.55
#